data_AF-A0A7V2K767-F1
#
_entry.id   AF-A0A7V2K767-F1
#
_cell.length_a   1.000
_cell.length_b   1.000
_cell.length_c   1.000
_cell.angle_alpha   90.00
_cell.angle_beta   90.00
_cell.angle_gamma   90.00
#
_symmetry.space_group_name_H-M   'P 1'
#
loop_
_entity.id
_entity.type
_entity.pdbx_description
1 polymer ?
#
loop_
_entity_poly.entity_id
_entity_poly.type
_entity_poly.pdbx_seq_one_letter_code
_entity_poly.pdbx_strand_id
1 'polypeptide(L)' 'MRLEEALEKLEKVVKKLEEGNLPLEEALKVFEEGVKLVRFCTEKINEVEKKIEILKKTEKGWEKVPFQMEENE' A
#
# COMPACT_ATOMS: atom_id res chain seq x y z
N MET A 1 5.93 7.93 -9.54
CA MET A 1 6.27 8.04 -8.10
C MET A 1 6.64 6.66 -7.61
N ARG A 2 7.63 6.55 -6.74
CA ARG A 2 8.02 5.27 -6.11
C ARG A 2 7.16 4.98 -4.88
N LEU A 3 7.13 3.73 -4.42
CA LEU A 3 6.33 3.35 -3.24
C LEU A 3 6.84 4.08 -1.99
N GLU A 4 8.14 4.16 -1.82
CA GLU A 4 8.83 4.82 -0.71
C GLU A 4 8.49 6.31 -0.66
N GLU A 5 8.44 6.97 -1.82
CA GLU A 5 8.03 8.37 -1.93
C GLU A 5 6.56 8.59 -1.57
N ALA A 6 5.69 7.63 -1.93
CA ALA A 6 4.27 7.70 -1.60
C ALA A 6 4.03 7.50 -0.10
N LEU A 7 4.77 6.59 0.53
CA LEU A 7 4.74 6.36 1.98
C LEU A 7 5.24 7.59 2.75
N GLU A 8 6.35 8.20 2.33
CA GLU A 8 6.86 9.42 2.98
C GLU A 8 5.86 10.58 2.88
N LYS A 9 5.17 10.71 1.74
CA LYS A 9 4.09 11.70 1.60
C LYS A 9 2.89 11.37 2.48
N LEU A 10 2.52 10.10 2.60
CA LEU A 10 1.40 9.67 3.42
C LEU A 10 1.69 9.94 4.91
N GLU A 11 2.90 9.67 5.39
CA GLU A 11 3.32 10.02 6.75
C GLU A 11 3.19 11.52 7.03
N LYS A 12 3.61 12.35 6.07
CA LYS A 12 3.44 13.82 6.17
C LYS A 12 1.98 14.24 6.20
N VAL A 13 1.12 13.60 5.42
CA VAL A 13 -0.34 13.83 5.42
C VAL A 13 -0.93 13.46 6.76
N VAL A 14 -0.63 12.28 7.29
CA VAL A 14 -1.12 11.81 8.60
C VAL A 14 -0.68 12.78 9.70
N LYS A 15 0.61 13.13 9.74
CA LYS A 15 1.13 14.07 10.74
C LYS A 15 0.42 15.43 10.70
N LYS A 16 0.16 15.97 9.51
CA LYS A 16 -0.59 17.24 9.35
C LYS A 16 -2.02 17.15 9.86
N LEU A 17 -2.69 16.01 9.67
CA LEU A 17 -4.04 15.79 10.17
C LEU A 17 -4.05 15.64 11.70
N GLU A 18 -3.05 14.94 12.26
CA GLU A 18 -2.89 14.76 13.71
C GLU A 18 -2.56 16.06 14.45
N GLU A 19 -1.85 16.99 13.80
CA GLU A 19 -1.57 18.32 14.35
C GLU A 19 -2.83 19.15 14.62
N GLY A 20 -3.98 18.83 13.99
CA GLY A 20 -5.31 19.34 14.33
C GLY A 20 -5.55 20.84 14.09
N ASN A 21 -4.54 21.59 13.61
CA ASN A 21 -4.59 23.04 13.44
C ASN A 21 -4.97 23.49 12.01
N LEU A 22 -5.59 22.61 11.22
CA LEU A 22 -5.99 22.88 9.85
C LEU A 22 -7.44 23.40 9.78
N PRO A 23 -7.72 24.46 8.99
CA PRO A 23 -9.08 24.79 8.60
C PRO A 23 -9.75 23.59 7.93
N LEU A 24 -11.06 23.43 8.14
CA LEU A 24 -11.83 22.27 7.64
C LEU A 24 -11.61 21.99 6.13
N GLU A 25 -11.62 23.05 5.31
CA GLU A 25 -11.42 22.90 3.87
C GLU A 25 -10.02 22.38 3.51
N GLU A 26 -8.99 22.79 4.26
CA GLU A 26 -7.63 22.28 4.08
C GLU A 26 -7.51 20.84 4.60
N ALA A 27 -8.12 20.54 5.74
CA ALA A 27 -8.16 19.18 6.28
C ALA A 27 -8.80 18.19 5.29
N LEU A 28 -9.87 18.59 4.60
CA LEU A 28 -10.50 17.79 3.55
C LEU A 28 -9.57 17.55 2.36
N LYS A 29 -8.85 18.58 1.90
CA LYS A 29 -7.88 18.45 0.79
C LYS A 29 -6.73 17.50 1.15
N VAL A 30 -6.19 17.64 2.36
CA VAL A 30 -5.10 16.79 2.89
C VAL A 30 -5.58 15.34 3.07
N PHE A 31 -6.82 15.15 3.55
CA PHE A 31 -7.43 13.83 3.66
C PHE A 31 -7.61 13.16 2.29
N GLU A 32 -8.15 13.88 1.30
CA GLU A 32 -8.28 13.36 -0.07
C GLU A 32 -6.93 12.96 -0.68
N GLU A 33 -5.88 13.73 -0.43
CA GLU A 33 -4.51 13.39 -0.82
C GLU A 33 -4.07 12.07 -0.16
N GLY A 34 -4.31 11.93 1.15
CA GLY A 34 -4.03 10.71 1.89
C GLY A 34 -4.72 9.48 1.31
N VAL A 35 -6.02 9.58 1.00
CA VAL A 35 -6.78 8.49 0.38
C VAL A 35 -6.20 8.09 -0.97
N LYS A 36 -5.78 9.06 -1.79
CA LYS A 36 -5.14 8.80 -3.10
C LYS A 36 -3.79 8.09 -2.91
N LEU A 37 -2.99 8.49 -1.92
CA LEU A 37 -1.71 7.88 -1.61
C LEU A 37 -1.87 6.44 -1.13
N VAL A 38 -2.84 6.16 -0.25
CA VAL A 38 -3.15 4.80 0.21
C VAL A 38 -3.51 3.91 -0.98
N ARG A 39 -4.44 4.36 -1.83
CA ARG A 39 -4.83 3.61 -3.04
C ARG A 39 -3.63 3.29 -3.94
N PHE A 40 -2.79 4.29 -4.19
CA PHE A 40 -1.58 4.12 -4.98
C PHE A 40 -0.64 3.06 -4.37
N CYS A 41 -0.40 3.12 -3.05
CA CYS A 41 0.45 2.14 -2.36
C CYS A 41 -0.12 0.72 -2.49
N THR A 42 -1.41 0.54 -2.23
CA THR A 42 -2.09 -0.75 -2.35
C THR A 42 -2.00 -1.31 -3.77
N GLU A 43 -2.29 -0.50 -4.79
CA GLU A 43 -2.17 -0.91 -6.19
C GLU A 43 -0.73 -1.34 -6.53
N LYS A 44 0.26 -0.62 -6.01
CA LYS A 44 1.66 -0.93 -6.30
C LYS A 44 2.13 -2.21 -5.64
N ILE A 45 1.69 -2.48 -4.42
CA ILE A 45 1.96 -3.74 -3.73
C ILE A 45 1.30 -4.89 -4.48
N ASN A 46 0.01 -4.75 -4.84
CA ASN A 46 -0.72 -5.76 -5.60
C ASN A 46 -0.05 -6.09 -6.96
N GLU A 47 0.51 -5.09 -7.65
CA GLU A 47 1.30 -5.32 -8.87
C GLU A 47 2.56 -6.15 -8.63
N VAL A 48 3.23 -5.94 -7.49
CA VAL A 48 4.45 -6.65 -7.13
C VAL A 48 4.12 -8.08 -6.73
N GLU A 49 3.10 -8.28 -5.90
CA GLU A 49 2.65 -9.61 -5.46
C GLU A 49 2.29 -10.51 -6.63
N LYS A 50 1.58 -9.99 -7.64
CA LYS A 50 1.25 -10.73 -8.87
C LYS A 50 2.48 -11.21 -9.65
N LYS A 51 3.64 -10.58 -9.46
CA LYS A 51 4.89 -10.93 -10.13
C LYS A 51 5.76 -11.88 -9.29
N ILE A 52 5.45 -12.05 -8.01
CA ILE A 52 6.19 -12.96 -7.15
C ILE A 52 5.65 -14.37 -7.37
N GLU A 53 6.57 -15.29 -7.67
CA GLU A 53 6.30 -16.71 -7.69
C GLU A 53 7.01 -17.35 -6.50
N ILE A 54 6.34 -18.29 -5.84
CA ILE A 54 6.91 -19.10 -4.77
C ILE A 54 7.04 -20.56 -5.20
N LEU A 55 8.03 -21.26 -4.65
CA LEU A 55 8.16 -22.70 -4.82
C LEU A 55 7.25 -23.40 -3.79
N LYS A 56 6.21 -24.08 -4.28
CA LYS A 56 5.32 -24.93 -3.48
C LYS A 56 5.69 -26.39 -3.68
N LYS A 57 5.88 -27.11 -2.57
CA LYS A 57 6.13 -28.54 -2.61
C LYS A 57 4.82 -29.27 -2.92
N THR A 58 4.81 -30.07 -3.98
CA THR A 58 3.71 -30.94 -4.42
C THR A 58 4.15 -32.41 -4.35
N GLU A 59 3.23 -33.34 -4.58
CA GLU A 59 3.54 -34.78 -4.65
C GLU A 59 4.54 -35.13 -5.76
N LYS A 60 4.69 -34.25 -6.76
CA LYS A 60 5.58 -34.43 -7.92
C LYS A 60 6.92 -33.69 -7.81
N GLY A 61 7.15 -32.92 -6.74
CA GLY A 61 8.37 -32.13 -6.55
C GLY A 61 8.09 -30.70 -6.11
N TRP A 62 8.87 -29.73 -6.61
CA TRP A 62 8.65 -28.31 -6.36
C TRP A 62 8.05 -27.66 -7.61
N GLU A 63 6.94 -26.96 -7.45
CA GLU A 63 6.26 -26.24 -8.52
C GLU A 63 6.20 -24.75 -8.20
N LYS A 64 6.37 -23.90 -9.21
CA LYS A 64 6.20 -22.46 -9.07
C LYS A 64 4.71 -22.12 -9.07
N VAL A 65 4.26 -21.40 -8.05
CA VAL A 65 2.88 -20.90 -7.96
C VAL A 65 2.90 -19.39 -7.68
N PRO A 66 1.88 -18.63 -8.13
CA PRO A 66 1.75 -17.23 -7.77
C PRO A 66 1.75 -17.05 -6.25
N PHE A 67 2.46 -16.02 -5.76
CA PHE A 67 2.36 -15.62 -4.37
C PHE A 67 0.96 -15.06 -4.11
N GLN A 68 0.29 -15.63 -3.11
CA GLN A 68 -0.97 -15.12 -2.59
C GLN A 68 -0.72 -14.80 -1.12
N MET A 69 -0.81 -13.52 -0.76
CA MET A 69 -0.77 -13.12 0.64
C MET A 69 -2.09 -13.61 1.26
N GLU A 70 -2.03 -14.61 2.13
CA GLU A 70 -3.20 -15.01 2.92
C GLU A 70 -3.52 -13.85 3.88
N GLU A 71 -4.66 -13.18 3.67
CA GLU A 71 -5.25 -12.29 4.68
C GLU A 71 -5.58 -13.16 5.89
N ASN A 72 -4.65 -13.28 6.82
CA ASN A 72 -4.94 -13.84 8.13
C ASN A 72 -5.84 -12.83 8.85
N GLU A 73 -7.11 -13.20 9.03
CA GLU A 73 -8.09 -12.53 9.90
C GLU A 73 -7.58 -12.33 11.33
#